data_AF-A0A2E6LRK2-F1
#
_entry.id   AF-A0A2E6LRK2-F1
#
_cell.length_a   1.000
_cell.length_b   1.000
_cell.length_c   1.000
_cell.angle_alpha   90.00
_cell.angle_beta   90.00
_cell.angle_gamma   90.00
#
_symmetry.space_group_name_H-M   'P 1'
#
loop_
_entity.id
_entity.type
_entity.pdbx_description
1 polymer ?
#
loop_
_entity_poly.entity_id
_entity_poly.type
_entity_poly.pdbx_seq_one_letter_code
_entity_poly.pdbx_strand_id
1 'polypeptide(L)'
;MLSVTQTTDHFAIVDAAGTLTAGDYDRFEAELDELARQRDELNLLIRLTDFHGWKPKALWQDVKLDLAYGDQLDRVAVVGHADWQDWMTRLADPFMDADVRYFDKSEAPGAVGWLLASRQAAT
;
A
#
# COMPACT_ATOMS: atom_id res chain seq x y z
N MET A 1 1.19 -9.30 -10.59
CA MET A 1 0.18 -8.28 -10.94
C MET A 1 -0.04 -7.38 -9.74
N LEU A 2 0.14 -6.08 -9.94
CA LEU A 2 -0.18 -5.03 -8.97
C LEU A 2 -1.14 -4.03 -9.64
N SER A 3 -2.27 -3.73 -9.01
CA SER A 3 -3.24 -2.80 -9.58
C SER A 3 -4.17 -2.23 -8.52
N VAL A 4 -4.58 -0.97 -8.70
CA VAL A 4 -5.69 -0.38 -7.94
C VAL A 4 -7.00 -0.97 -8.47
N THR A 5 -7.76 -1.64 -7.61
CA THR A 5 -9.01 -2.31 -8.02
C THR A 5 -10.27 -1.61 -7.57
N GLN A 6 -10.20 -0.81 -6.50
CA GLN A 6 -11.34 -0.03 -6.03
C GLN A 6 -10.86 1.21 -5.29
N THR A 7 -11.56 2.32 -5.46
CA THR A 7 -11.31 3.55 -4.73
C THR A 7 -12.57 3.92 -3.96
N THR A 8 -12.42 4.19 -2.67
CA THR A 8 -13.50 4.69 -1.79
C THR A 8 -13.22 6.16 -1.49
N ASP A 9 -14.12 6.86 -0.79
CA ASP A 9 -13.83 8.24 -0.35
C ASP A 9 -12.66 8.33 0.65
N HIS A 10 -12.30 7.23 1.32
CA HIS A 10 -11.34 7.23 2.44
C HIS A 10 -10.01 6.56 2.09
N PHE A 11 -10.04 5.48 1.31
CA PHE A 11 -8.85 4.71 0.92
C PHE A 11 -9.01 4.04 -0.45
N ALA A 12 -7.87 3.75 -1.10
CA ALA A 12 -7.81 2.92 -2.30
C ALA A 12 -7.43 1.47 -1.96
N ILE A 13 -8.02 0.53 -2.67
CA ILE A 13 -7.73 -0.90 -2.57
C ILE A 13 -6.77 -1.28 -3.70
N VAL A 14 -5.66 -1.88 -3.31
CA VAL A 14 -4.62 -2.37 -4.21
C VAL A 14 -4.55 -3.88 -4.07
N ASP A 15 -4.67 -4.60 -5.17
CA ASP A 15 -4.46 -6.05 -5.18
C ASP A 15 -3.06 -6.37 -5.70
N ALA A 16 -2.31 -7.14 -4.92
CA ALA A 16 -1.03 -7.70 -5.31
C ALA A 16 -1.11 -9.24 -5.32
N ALA A 17 -0.80 -9.83 -6.47
CA ALA A 17 -0.87 -11.27 -6.67
C ALA A 17 0.31 -11.81 -7.49
N GLY A 18 0.69 -13.06 -7.20
CA GLY A 18 1.79 -13.75 -7.86
C GLY A 18 3.15 -13.13 -7.56
N THR A 19 4.02 -13.10 -8.57
CA THR A 19 5.32 -12.43 -8.49
C THR A 19 5.27 -11.07 -9.15
N LEU A 20 5.59 -10.01 -8.41
CA LEU A 20 5.61 -8.65 -8.95
C LEU A 20 6.86 -8.38 -9.79
N THR A 21 6.65 -7.63 -10.87
CA THR A 21 7.67 -7.23 -11.86
C THR A 21 7.86 -5.71 -11.88
N ALA A 22 8.90 -5.22 -12.56
CA ALA A 22 9.14 -3.78 -12.73
C ALA A 22 7.92 -3.06 -13.32
N GLY A 23 7.34 -3.61 -14.38
CA GLY A 23 6.19 -3.00 -15.03
C GLY A 23 4.91 -2.99 -14.18
N ASP A 24 4.79 -3.89 -13.20
CA ASP A 24 3.71 -3.82 -12.21
C ASP A 24 3.88 -2.59 -11.30
N TYR A 25 5.12 -2.24 -10.95
CA TYR A 25 5.43 -1.06 -10.13
C TYR A 25 5.26 0.23 -10.91
N ASP A 26 5.79 0.33 -12.13
CA ASP A 26 5.65 1.53 -12.99
C ASP A 26 4.16 1.89 -13.20
N ARG A 27 3.33 0.86 -13.41
CA ARG A 27 1.89 1.03 -13.55
C ARG A 27 1.24 1.49 -12.25
N PHE A 28 1.59 0.86 -11.13
CA PHE A 28 1.06 1.22 -9.83
C PHE A 28 1.42 2.65 -9.45
N GLU A 29 2.65 3.09 -9.70
CA GLU A 29 3.10 4.45 -9.46
C GLU A 29 2.27 5.46 -10.26
N ALA A 30 1.99 5.20 -11.53
CA ALA A 30 1.15 6.07 -12.36
C ALA A 30 -0.32 6.12 -11.86
N GLU A 31 -0.89 4.98 -11.47
CA GLU A 31 -2.24 4.93 -10.90
C GLU A 31 -2.32 5.67 -9.56
N LEU A 32 -1.26 5.59 -8.74
CA LEU A 32 -1.18 6.28 -7.46
C LEU A 32 -1.01 7.80 -7.63
N ASP A 33 -0.18 8.23 -8.59
CA ASP A 33 0.02 9.64 -8.96
C ASP A 33 -1.30 10.30 -9.37
N GLU A 34 -2.10 9.60 -10.18
CA GLU A 34 -3.41 10.08 -10.59
C GLU A 34 -4.38 10.22 -9.40
N LEU A 35 -4.34 9.29 -8.45
CA LEU A 35 -5.18 9.34 -7.25
C LEU A 35 -4.76 10.44 -6.28
N ALA A 36 -3.46 10.62 -6.07
CA ALA A 36 -2.89 11.64 -5.21
C ALA A 36 -3.20 13.06 -5.72
N ARG A 37 -3.22 13.27 -7.04
CA ARG A 37 -3.63 14.56 -7.62
C ARG A 37 -5.11 14.91 -7.40
N GLN A 38 -5.95 13.92 -7.12
CA GLN A 38 -7.40 14.10 -6.95
C GLN A 38 -7.81 14.24 -5.48
N ARG A 39 -6.90 14.02 -4.53
CA ARG A 39 -7.22 13.86 -3.10
C ARG A 39 -6.18 14.54 -2.23
N ASP A 40 -6.64 15.24 -1.19
CA ASP A 40 -5.75 15.90 -0.22
C ASP A 40 -5.17 14.90 0.80
N GLU A 41 -5.80 13.73 0.96
CA GLU A 41 -5.35 12.64 1.84
C GLU A 41 -5.59 11.31 1.14
N LEU A 42 -4.62 10.41 1.23
CA LEU A 42 -4.62 9.09 0.61
C LEU A 42 -4.31 8.03 1.66
N ASN A 43 -5.18 7.03 1.75
CA ASN A 43 -4.95 5.82 2.54
C ASN A 43 -5.01 4.61 1.61
N LEU A 44 -4.23 3.57 1.89
CA LEU A 44 -4.14 2.39 1.04
C LEU A 44 -4.48 1.10 1.80
N LEU A 45 -5.28 0.23 1.17
CA LEU A 45 -5.48 -1.14 1.57
C LEU A 45 -4.85 -2.07 0.54
N ILE A 46 -3.68 -2.63 0.84
CA ILE A 46 -2.98 -3.58 -0.02
C ILE A 46 -3.40 -5.00 0.36
N ARG A 47 -4.04 -5.73 -0.55
CA ARG A 47 -4.42 -7.13 -0.38
C ARG A 47 -3.44 -8.03 -1.11
N LEU A 48 -2.73 -8.88 -0.36
CA LEU A 48 -1.82 -9.88 -0.88
C LEU A 48 -2.57 -11.19 -1.09
N THR A 49 -2.92 -11.49 -2.34
CA THR A 49 -3.63 -12.73 -2.70
C THR A 49 -2.71 -13.61 -3.51
N ASP A 50 -2.34 -14.79 -2.99
CA ASP A 50 -1.42 -15.72 -3.67
C ASP A 50 -0.09 -15.04 -4.07
N PHE A 51 0.40 -14.20 -3.16
CA PHE A 51 1.59 -13.39 -3.36
C PHE A 51 2.85 -14.21 -3.07
N HIS A 52 3.76 -14.27 -4.04
CA HIS A 52 4.99 -15.07 -3.95
C HIS A 52 6.26 -14.20 -3.85
N GLY A 53 6.12 -12.89 -3.67
CA GLY A 53 7.23 -11.95 -3.58
C GLY A 53 7.39 -11.07 -4.82
N TRP A 54 8.47 -10.29 -4.86
CA TRP A 54 8.84 -9.40 -5.96
C TRP A 54 10.20 -9.79 -6.56
N LYS A 55 10.38 -9.59 -7.86
CA LYS A 55 11.69 -9.66 -8.52
C LYS A 55 12.42 -8.31 -8.39
N PRO A 56 13.73 -8.30 -8.71
CA PRO A 56 14.82 -7.92 -7.79
C PRO A 56 14.54 -6.74 -6.85
N LYS A 57 15.03 -6.87 -5.61
CA LYS A 57 14.85 -5.94 -4.47
C LYS A 57 14.99 -4.44 -4.80
N ALA A 58 15.84 -4.10 -5.77
CA ALA A 58 16.03 -2.73 -6.26
C ALA A 58 14.73 -2.09 -6.75
N LEU A 59 13.86 -2.82 -7.44
CA LEU A 59 12.62 -2.26 -8.00
C LEU A 59 11.68 -1.71 -6.93
N TRP A 60 11.62 -2.37 -5.77
CA TRP A 60 10.81 -1.88 -4.65
C TRP A 60 11.52 -0.78 -3.84
N GLN A 61 12.85 -0.77 -3.81
CA GLN A 61 13.63 0.27 -3.13
C GLN A 61 13.73 1.57 -3.96
N ASP A 62 13.57 1.47 -5.28
CA ASP A 62 13.55 2.62 -6.20
C ASP A 62 12.17 3.30 -6.26
N VAL A 63 11.13 2.66 -5.72
CA VAL A 63 9.78 3.22 -5.59
C VAL A 63 9.81 4.35 -4.56
N LYS A 64 9.96 5.59 -5.05
CA LYS A 64 10.09 6.83 -4.25
C LYS A 64 8.74 7.39 -3.82
N LEU A 65 7.89 6.57 -3.23
CA LEU A 65 6.56 7.01 -2.78
C LEU A 65 6.67 8.08 -1.70
N ASP A 66 7.63 7.95 -0.78
CA ASP A 66 7.94 8.96 0.25
C ASP A 66 8.14 10.37 -0.32
N LEU A 67 8.89 10.52 -1.42
CA LEU A 67 9.24 11.85 -1.91
C LEU A 67 8.13 12.53 -2.73
N ALA A 68 7.23 11.75 -3.32
CA ALA A 68 6.16 12.25 -4.18
C ALA A 68 4.82 12.44 -3.45
N TYR A 69 4.58 11.68 -2.38
CA TYR A 69 3.29 11.62 -1.70
C TYR A 69 3.38 11.68 -0.17
N GLY A 70 4.57 11.92 0.41
CA GLY A 70 4.84 11.78 1.85
C GLY A 70 3.87 12.51 2.78
N ASP A 71 3.44 13.73 2.44
CA ASP A 71 2.45 14.47 3.27
C ASP A 71 0.99 14.05 3.01
N GLN A 72 0.72 13.34 1.91
CA GLN A 72 -0.63 12.93 1.49
C GLN A 72 -0.96 11.50 1.93
N LEU A 73 0.05 10.63 2.05
CA LEU A 73 -0.14 9.22 2.36
C LEU A 73 -0.06 8.98 3.88
N ASP A 74 -1.21 8.98 4.56
CA ASP A 74 -1.25 8.83 6.04
C ASP A 74 -1.11 7.37 6.48
N ARG A 75 -1.94 6.47 5.94
CA ARG A 75 -1.99 5.06 6.37
C ARG A 75 -1.97 4.05 5.25
N VAL A 76 -1.19 2.99 5.44
CA VAL A 76 -1.13 1.83 4.55
C VAL A 76 -1.42 0.57 5.36
N ALA A 77 -2.56 -0.07 5.10
CA ALA A 77 -2.89 -1.38 5.65
C ALA A 77 -2.56 -2.47 4.65
N VAL A 78 -1.78 -3.46 5.05
CA VAL A 78 -1.42 -4.62 4.23
C VAL A 78 -2.09 -5.87 4.79
N VAL A 79 -2.91 -6.54 4.00
CA VAL A 79 -3.67 -7.74 4.38
C VAL A 79 -3.12 -8.94 3.62
N GLY A 80 -2.63 -9.97 4.34
CA GLY A 80 -2.02 -11.15 3.71
C GLY A 80 -1.93 -12.39 4.62
N HIS A 81 -1.26 -13.44 4.15
CA HIS A 81 -1.02 -14.68 4.92
C HIS A 81 0.25 -14.57 5.77
N ALA A 82 0.20 -15.09 7.00
CA ALA A 82 1.19 -15.00 8.11
C ALA A 82 2.69 -15.13 7.79
N ASP A 83 3.08 -15.61 6.61
CA ASP A 83 4.48 -15.74 6.17
C ASP A 83 5.13 -14.37 5.81
N TRP A 84 4.59 -13.27 6.33
CA TRP A 84 4.90 -11.88 5.98
C TRP A 84 6.00 -11.20 6.78
N GLN A 85 6.53 -11.89 7.79
CA GLN A 85 7.44 -11.28 8.76
C GLN A 85 8.79 -10.85 8.17
N ASP A 86 9.34 -11.60 7.21
CA ASP A 86 10.66 -11.33 6.61
C ASP A 86 10.66 -10.20 5.58
N TRP A 87 9.49 -9.86 5.02
CA TRP A 87 9.34 -8.82 3.99
C TRP A 87 8.71 -7.53 4.51
N MET A 88 8.16 -7.51 5.72
CA MET A 88 7.69 -6.28 6.41
C MET A 88 8.70 -5.13 6.32
N THR A 89 9.93 -5.40 6.77
CA THR A 89 10.97 -4.36 6.87
C THR A 89 11.31 -3.80 5.49
N ARG A 90 11.14 -4.62 4.44
CA ARG A 90 11.40 -4.20 3.06
C ARG A 90 10.22 -3.43 2.47
N LEU A 91 8.99 -3.80 2.83
CA LEU A 91 7.77 -3.13 2.40
C LEU A 91 7.58 -1.77 3.08
N ALA A 92 8.08 -1.57 4.30
CA ALA A 92 8.00 -0.30 5.01
C ALA A 92 9.00 0.78 4.50
N ASP A 93 10.13 0.38 3.91
CA ASP A 93 11.18 1.30 3.43
C ASP A 93 10.71 2.41 2.46
N PRO A 94 9.81 2.18 1.48
CA PRO A 94 9.34 3.25 0.59
C PRO A 94 8.18 4.09 1.14
N PHE A 95 7.69 3.75 2.34
CA PHE A 95 6.55 4.39 3.01
C PHE A 95 6.98 4.97 4.37
N MET A 96 8.22 5.47 4.51
CA MET A 96 8.74 5.91 5.81
C MET A 96 7.90 7.04 6.44
N ASP A 97 7.21 7.83 5.62
CA ASP A 97 6.34 8.91 6.10
C ASP A 97 4.90 8.44 6.42
N ALA A 98 4.50 7.23 6.03
CA ALA A 98 3.17 6.67 6.31
C ALA A 98 3.17 5.67 7.50
N ASP A 99 2.09 5.63 8.29
CA ASP A 99 1.89 4.52 9.25
C ASP A 99 1.54 3.27 8.43
N VAL A 100 2.43 2.27 8.46
CA VAL A 100 2.22 0.99 7.76
C VAL A 100 1.89 -0.09 8.78
N ARG A 101 0.72 -0.73 8.60
CA ARG A 101 0.30 -1.86 9.45
C ARG A 101 -0.09 -3.07 8.64
N TYR A 102 0.20 -4.22 9.22
CA TYR A 102 -0.12 -5.50 8.63
C TYR A 102 -1.20 -6.20 9.42
N PHE A 103 -2.04 -6.93 8.69
CA PHE A 103 -3.17 -7.66 9.21
C PHE A 103 -3.15 -9.04 8.55
N ASP A 104 -3.43 -10.08 9.32
CA ASP A 104 -3.71 -11.37 8.72
C ASP A 104 -4.96 -11.28 7.84
N LYS A 105 -5.10 -12.15 6.84
CA LYS A 105 -6.29 -12.22 5.99
C LYS A 105 -7.59 -12.35 6.81
N SER A 106 -7.54 -13.05 7.95
CA SER A 106 -8.66 -13.15 8.89
C SER A 106 -9.02 -11.84 9.59
N GLU A 107 -8.09 -10.89 9.64
CA GLU A 107 -8.21 -9.56 10.26
C GLU A 107 -8.53 -8.45 9.25
N ALA A 108 -8.86 -8.79 8.00
CA ALA A 108 -9.23 -7.82 6.98
C ALA A 108 -10.30 -6.78 7.42
N PRO A 109 -11.33 -7.14 8.23
CA PRO A 109 -12.25 -6.15 8.77
C PRO A 109 -11.59 -5.13 9.71
N GLY A 110 -10.59 -5.57 10.49
CA GLY A 110 -9.80 -4.70 11.38
C GLY A 110 -8.92 -3.73 10.60
N ALA A 111 -8.31 -4.19 9.49
CA ALA A 111 -7.54 -3.35 8.58
C ALA A 111 -8.38 -2.18 8.04
N VAL A 112 -9.59 -2.47 7.57
CA VAL A 112 -10.53 -1.45 7.08
C VAL A 112 -10.93 -0.50 8.20
N GLY A 113 -11.26 -1.00 9.39
CA GLY A 113 -11.60 -0.16 10.54
C GLY A 113 -10.47 0.80 10.92
N TRP A 114 -9.22 0.34 10.83
CA TRP A 114 -8.05 1.15 11.12
C TRP A 114 -7.79 2.26 10.08
N LEU A 115 -8.00 1.97 8.80
CA LEU A 115 -7.94 2.99 7.73
C LEU A 115 -9.04 4.03 7.89
N LEU A 116 -10.27 3.62 8.20
CA LEU A 116 -11.39 4.55 8.42
C LEU A 116 -11.19 5.44 9.66
N ALA A 117 -10.40 4.99 10.63
CA ALA A 117 -10.04 5.76 11.81
C ALA A 117 -8.90 6.77 11.57
N SER A 118 -8.38 6.92 10.34
CA SER A 118 -7.34 7.93 10.00
C SER A 118 -7.81 9.36 10.23
N ARG A 119 -9.12 9.60 10.13
CA ARG A 119 -9.72 10.93 10.07
C ARG A 119 -9.83 11.72 11.39
N GLN A 120 -8.88 11.58 12.32
CA GLN A 120 -8.91 12.30 13.61
C GLN A 120 -7.69 13.16 13.95
N ALA A 121 -6.72 13.34 13.04
CA ALA A 121 -5.57 14.22 13.31
C ALA A 121 -5.46 15.39 12.31
N ALA A 122 -6.51 16.19 12.21
CA ALA A 122 -6.39 17.55 11.68
C ALA A 122 -7.31 18.48 12.50
N THR A 123 -6.79 18.96 13.63
CA THR A 123 -7.34 20.11 14.37
C THR A 123 -6.28 21.17 14.48
#